data_AF-A0A937IS67-F1
#
_entry.id   AF-A0A937IS67-F1
#
_cell.length_a   1.000
_cell.length_b   1.000
_cell.length_c   1.000
_cell.angle_alpha   90.00
_cell.angle_beta   90.00
_cell.angle_gamma   90.00
#
_symmetry.space_group_name_H-M   'P 1'
#
loop_
_entity.id
_entity.type
_entity.pdbx_description
1 polymer ?
#
loop_
_entity_poly.entity_id
_entity_poly.type
_entity_poly.pdbx_seq_one_letter_code
_entity_poly.pdbx_strand_id
1 'polypeptide(L)'
;MKGSAVVKKLTDSEVDRIVEMAWEDRTPFDAITAQFGISEAETIALMRNQMKPKSWRIWRARVQGRGTKHIAKRDFEVGRHKCSRQRAISFNKISKR
;
A
#
# COMPACT_ATOMS: atom_id res chain seq x y z
N MET A 1 3.50 14.34 25.12
CA MET A 1 3.61 14.98 23.80
C MET A 1 2.23 14.92 23.15
N LYS A 2 1.69 16.09 22.80
CA LYS A 2 0.33 16.29 22.29
C LYS A 2 0.19 15.66 20.90
N GLY A 3 -0.80 14.80 20.73
CA GLY A 3 -1.32 14.31 19.46
C GLY A 3 -2.78 13.92 19.68
N SER A 4 -3.60 14.90 20.08
CA SER A 4 -4.53 15.59 19.18
C SER A 4 -5.66 14.62 18.82
N ALA A 5 -6.67 14.45 19.67
CA ALA A 5 -7.80 15.36 19.76
C ALA A 5 -8.47 15.64 18.41
N VAL A 6 -8.54 14.66 17.51
CA VAL A 6 -9.52 14.66 16.43
C VAL A 6 -9.97 13.22 16.23
N VAL A 7 -10.94 12.77 17.03
CA VAL A 7 -11.96 11.88 16.45
C VAL A 7 -12.63 12.74 15.39
N LYS A 8 -12.01 12.83 14.22
CA LYS A 8 -12.62 13.40 13.02
C LYS A 8 -13.90 12.60 12.94
N LYS A 9 -15.05 13.26 12.90
CA LYS A 9 -16.32 12.60 12.62
C LYS A 9 -16.25 12.11 11.18
N LEU A 10 -15.51 11.02 10.98
CA LEU A 10 -15.51 10.27 9.76
C LEU A 10 -16.90 9.67 9.68
N THR A 11 -17.55 9.90 8.56
CA THR A 11 -18.77 9.18 8.21
C THR A 11 -18.45 7.70 8.09
N ASP A 12 -19.45 6.83 8.28
CA ASP A 12 -19.25 5.39 8.15
C ASP A 12 -18.68 5.02 6.77
N SER A 13 -19.10 5.74 5.71
CA SER A 13 -18.56 5.58 4.35
C SER A 13 -17.08 5.95 4.23
N GLU A 14 -16.61 6.98 4.93
CA GLU A 14 -15.19 7.33 4.97
C GLU A 14 -14.39 6.28 5.73
N VAL A 15 -14.93 5.77 6.84
CA VAL A 15 -14.31 4.69 7.61
C VAL A 15 -14.16 3.44 6.75
N ASP A 16 -15.22 3.02 6.06
CA ASP A 16 -15.17 1.86 5.15
C ASP A 16 -14.14 2.07 4.04
N ARG A 17 -14.10 3.28 3.46
CA ARG A 17 -13.12 3.60 2.42
C ARG A 17 -11.68 3.57 2.93
N ILE A 18 -11.43 4.08 4.13
CA ILE A 18 -10.11 4.01 4.77
C ILE A 18 -9.73 2.55 5.03
N VAL A 19 -10.67 1.72 5.50
CA VAL A 19 -10.43 0.29 5.74
C VAL A 19 -10.09 -0.44 4.45
N GLU A 20 -10.82 -0.19 3.36
CA GLU A 20 -10.53 -0.74 2.03
C GLU A 20 -9.11 -0.37 1.56
N MET A 21 -8.79 0.92 1.58
CA MET A 21 -7.49 1.43 1.16
C MET A 21 -6.35 0.88 2.01
N ALA A 22 -6.56 0.77 3.33
CA ALA A 22 -5.56 0.26 4.25
C ALA A 22 -5.38 -1.28 4.13
N TRP A 23 -6.36 -2.00 3.59
CA TRP A 23 -6.22 -3.40 3.20
C TRP A 23 -5.46 -3.60 1.89
N GLU A 24 -5.52 -2.62 0.99
CA GLU A 24 -4.84 -2.70 -0.29
C GLU A 24 -3.33 -2.51 -0.13
N ASP A 25 -2.60 -3.55 -0.53
CA ASP A 25 -1.15 -3.62 -0.44
C ASP A 25 -0.40 -2.56 -1.28
N ARG A 26 -1.09 -1.77 -2.11
CA ARG A 26 -0.48 -0.77 -2.99
C ARG A 26 -0.73 0.67 -2.56
N THR A 27 -1.56 0.89 -1.53
CA THR A 27 -1.91 2.25 -1.09
C THR A 27 -0.95 2.70 0.01
N PRO A 28 -0.10 3.72 -0.25
CA PRO A 28 0.76 4.27 0.79
C PRO A 28 -0.09 5.02 1.82
N PHE A 29 0.35 5.06 3.07
CA PHE A 29 -0.34 5.84 4.11
C PHE A 29 -0.38 7.32 3.76
N ASP A 30 0.62 7.83 3.04
CA ASP A 30 0.62 9.21 2.53
C ASP A 30 -0.59 9.52 1.65
N ALA A 31 -1.09 8.55 0.87
CA ALA A 31 -2.30 8.75 0.06
C ALA A 31 -3.56 8.83 0.93
N ILE A 32 -3.62 8.02 2.00
CA ILE A 32 -4.71 8.05 2.98
C ILE A 32 -4.68 9.38 3.73
N THR A 33 -3.49 9.84 4.13
CA THR A 33 -3.30 11.15 4.76
C THR A 33 -3.66 12.30 3.83
N ALA A 34 -3.31 12.23 2.55
CA ALA A 34 -3.66 13.28 1.59
C ALA A 34 -5.17 13.37 1.34
N GLN A 35 -5.88 12.24 1.29
CA GLN A 35 -7.32 12.22 1.00
C GLN A 35 -8.18 12.52 2.24
N PHE A 36 -7.86 11.92 3.39
CA PHE A 36 -8.69 11.98 4.60
C PHE A 36 -8.11 12.90 5.67
N GLY A 37 -6.87 13.38 5.50
CA GLY A 37 -6.18 14.23 6.47
C GLY A 37 -6.01 13.55 7.82
N ILE A 38 -5.82 12.22 7.83
CA ILE A 38 -5.51 11.42 9.02
C ILE A 38 -4.08 10.92 8.96
N SER A 39 -3.40 10.92 10.09
CA SER A 39 -2.04 10.41 10.20
C SER A 39 -1.99 8.88 10.07
N GLU A 40 -0.78 8.36 9.81
CA GLU A 40 -0.54 6.90 9.84
C GLU A 40 -0.94 6.32 11.20
N ALA A 41 -0.62 6.99 12.30
CA ALA A 41 -0.94 6.52 13.65
C ALA A 41 -2.46 6.42 13.87
N GLU A 42 -3.23 7.41 13.41
CA GLU A 42 -4.69 7.40 13.48
C GLU A 42 -5.29 6.29 12.60
N THR A 43 -4.75 6.07 11.40
CA THR A 43 -5.17 4.97 10.51
C THR A 43 -4.93 3.61 11.18
N ILE A 44 -3.79 3.43 11.83
CA ILE A 44 -3.44 2.21 12.59
C ILE A 44 -4.42 2.03 13.75
N ALA A 45 -4.73 3.09 14.50
CA ALA A 45 -5.70 3.02 15.60
C ALA A 45 -7.12 2.67 15.10
N LEU A 46 -7.55 3.26 13.98
CA LEU A 46 -8.84 2.96 13.35
C LEU A 46 -8.93 1.48 12.95
N MET A 47 -7.91 0.99 12.24
CA MET A 47 -7.83 -0.39 11.78
C MET A 47 -7.76 -1.40 12.94
N ARG A 48 -7.18 -1.00 14.08
CA ARG A 48 -7.16 -1.82 15.31
C ARG A 48 -8.56 -2.03 15.87
N ASN A 49 -9.39 -0.98 15.84
CA ASN A 49 -10.77 -1.03 16.36
C ASN A 49 -11.71 -1.78 15.40
N GLN A 50 -11.47 -1.71 14.09
CA GLN A 50 -12.35 -2.36 13.10
C GLN A 50 -12.10 -3.86 12.89
N MET A 51 -11.01 -4.42 13.43
CA MET A 51 -10.63 -5.80 13.17
C MET A 51 -10.56 -6.68 14.40
N LYS A 52 -10.87 -7.97 14.18
CA LYS A 52 -10.58 -9.01 15.16
C LYS A 52 -9.07 -9.08 15.45
N PRO A 53 -8.65 -9.41 16.69
CA PRO A 53 -7.25 -9.42 17.09
C PRO A 53 -6.33 -10.29 16.22
N LYS A 54 -6.84 -11.43 15.71
CA LYS A 54 -6.10 -12.34 14.82
C LYS A 54 -5.84 -11.69 13.45
N SER A 55 -6.87 -11.11 12.83
CA SER A 55 -6.75 -10.41 11.54
C SER A 55 -5.85 -9.19 11.64
N TRP A 56 -5.97 -8.43 12.74
CA TRP A 56 -5.10 -7.30 13.04
C TRP A 56 -3.62 -7.69 13.04
N ARG A 57 -3.25 -8.80 13.70
CA ARG A 57 -1.85 -9.24 13.78
C ARG A 57 -1.28 -9.58 12.41
N ILE A 58 -2.09 -10.23 11.55
CA ILE A 58 -1.72 -10.56 10.16
C ILE A 58 -1.53 -9.29 9.34
N TRP A 59 -2.49 -8.36 9.41
CA TRP A 59 -2.39 -7.07 8.73
C TRP A 59 -1.16 -6.27 9.20
N ARG A 60 -0.93 -6.21 10.52
CA ARG A 60 0.21 -5.49 11.10
C ARG A 60 1.54 -6.09 10.66
N ALA A 61 1.66 -7.41 10.57
CA ALA A 61 2.84 -8.08 10.03
C ALA A 61 3.08 -7.71 8.55
N ARG A 62 2.02 -7.68 7.72
CA ARG A 62 2.10 -7.25 6.31
C ARG A 62 2.53 -5.79 6.16
N VAL A 63 2.05 -4.92 7.04
CA VAL A 63 2.36 -3.48 6.99
C VAL A 63 3.74 -3.16 7.59
N GLN A 64 4.15 -3.82 8.68
CA GLN A 64 5.48 -3.65 9.28
C GLN A 64 6.61 -4.25 8.43
N GLY A 65 6.38 -5.34 7.70
CA GLY A 65 7.40 -6.02 6.89
C GLY A 65 7.84 -5.27 5.61
N ARG A 66 7.33 -4.07 5.35
CA ARG A 66 7.60 -3.32 4.11
C ARG A 66 8.80 -2.38 4.24
N GLY A 67 9.99 -2.90 3.96
CA GLY A 67 11.21 -2.09 3.80
C GLY A 67 11.20 -1.11 2.60
N THR A 68 10.24 -1.24 1.68
CA THR A 68 10.11 -0.47 0.42
C THR A 68 9.06 0.64 0.49
N LYS A 69 8.70 1.10 1.70
CA LYS A 69 7.64 2.10 1.92
C LYS A 69 8.05 3.54 1.57
N HIS A 70 9.35 3.83 1.48
CA HIS A 70 9.83 5.11 1.00
C HIS A 70 9.96 5.07 -0.52
N ILE A 71 9.33 6.02 -1.22
CA ILE A 71 9.60 6.31 -2.64
C ILE A 71 11.11 6.48 -2.89
N ALA A 72 11.86 7.00 -1.89
CA ALA A 72 13.31 7.12 -1.93
C ALA A 72 14.10 5.79 -2.00
N LYS A 73 13.46 4.64 -1.71
CA LYS A 73 14.06 3.29 -1.86
C LYS A 73 13.59 2.58 -3.14
N ARG A 74 12.70 3.20 -3.92
CA ARG A 74 12.44 2.76 -5.29
C ARG A 74 13.53 3.38 -6.15
N ASP A 75 14.66 2.67 -6.23
CA ASP A 75 15.54 2.88 -7.36
C ASP A 75 14.70 2.69 -8.63
N PHE A 76 14.90 3.54 -9.62
CA PHE A 76 14.14 3.58 -10.88
C PHE A 76 14.47 2.34 -11.74
N GLU A 77 14.22 1.14 -11.22
CA GLU A 77 14.58 -0.11 -11.89
C GLU A 77 13.54 -1.21 -11.65
N VAL A 78 12.27 -0.82 -11.54
CA VAL A 78 11.19 -1.79 -11.77
C VAL A 78 10.28 -1.28 -12.88
N GLY A 79 10.91 -1.06 -14.04
CA GLY A 79 10.27 -1.18 -15.34
C GLY A 79 9.78 -2.62 -15.53
N ARG A 80 8.66 -2.95 -14.89
CA ARG A 80 8.04 -4.27 -14.97
C ARG A 80 7.38 -4.44 -16.35
N HIS A 81 8.17 -4.82 -17.34
CA HIS A 81 7.61 -5.59 -18.46
C HIS A 81 8.59 -6.60 -19.08
N LYS A 82 9.59 -7.07 -18.32
CA LYS A 82 10.31 -8.29 -18.69
C LYS A 82 10.58 -9.22 -17.51
N CYS A 83 10.28 -10.50 -17.72
CA CYS A 83 10.66 -11.60 -16.84
C CYS A 83 12.16 -11.92 -17.08
N SER A 84 12.91 -12.33 -16.05
CA SER A 84 14.35 -12.66 -16.18
C SER A 84 14.65 -13.82 -17.16
N ARG A 85 13.63 -14.65 -17.45
CA ARG A 85 13.68 -15.74 -18.44
C ARG A 85 13.14 -15.33 -19.82
N GLN A 86 12.74 -14.07 -20.00
CA GLN A 86 12.18 -13.60 -21.26
C GLN A 86 13.31 -13.42 -22.30
N ARG A 87 13.44 -14.40 -23.18
CA ARG A 87 14.34 -14.31 -24.34
C ARG A 87 13.94 -13.13 -25.22
N ALA A 88 14.93 -12.41 -25.74
CA ALA A 88 14.69 -11.42 -26.79
C ALA A 88 14.11 -12.17 -28.00
N ILE A 89 12.89 -11.81 -28.41
CA ILE A 89 12.32 -12.30 -29.65
C ILE A 89 13.09 -11.57 -30.76
N SER A 90 14.20 -12.15 -31.23
CA SER A 90 14.80 -11.68 -32.47
C SER A 90 13.78 -12.02 -33.56
N PHE A 91 12.99 -11.06 -34.01
CA PHE A 91 12.10 -11.18 -35.17
C PHE A 91 12.89 -11.35 -36.48
N ASN A 92 14.04 -12.04 -36.45
CA ASN A 92 14.69 -12.55 -37.63
C ASN A 92 13.77 -13.62 -38.21
N LYS A 93 12.84 -13.17 -39.06
CA LYS A 93 12.20 -14.01 -40.08
C LYS A 93 13.34 -14.78 -40.74
N ILE A 94 13.39 -16.09 -40.49
CA ILE A 94 14.13 -17.00 -41.35
C ILE A 94 13.48 -16.86 -42.71
N SER A 95 14.03 -15.99 -43.56
CA SER A 95 13.82 -16.08 -44.99
C SER A 95 14.83 -17.07 -45.53
N LYS A 96 14.41 -17.77 -46.60
CA LYS A 96 15.13 -18.81 -47.39
C LYS A 96 14.77 -20.23 -46.95
N ARG A 97 14.39 -21.15 -47.84
CA ARG A 97 14.23 -21.16 -49.31
C ARG A 97 13.23 -22.27 -49.62
#